data_AF-A0A7S1F1Y4-F1
#
_entry.id   AF-A0A7S1F1Y4-F1
#
_cell.length_a   1.000
_cell.length_b   1.000
_cell.length_c   1.000
_cell.angle_alpha   90.00
_cell.angle_beta   90.00
_cell.angle_gamma   90.00
#
_symmetry.space_group_name_H-M   'P 1'
#
loop_
_entity.id
_entity.type
_entity.pdbx_description
1 polymer ?
#
loop_
_entity_poly.entity_id
_entity_poly.type
_entity_poly.pdbx_seq_one_letter_code
_entity_poly.pdbx_strand_id
1 'polypeptide(L)'
;MALFAFCCAEPNVVPMKDDPEQRKKDEEAEQRREAAEAKAAEDRRQEQEKEERAEEARRREKEEEEDRIKREGADARQREMEEKAWAEQRAKEDAEARGREQQEKELAAAKAAEDKEKLEAWMKMRKIKDVSTKKSLGFFSGSAYPLHIAVKEKDAEMVRILLANDADPTSMNSSKLNPFQFAEKLAAKDKTGAYDAVVKVLQ
;
A
#
# COMPACT_ATOMS: atom_id res chain seq x y z
N MET A 1 48.65 104.14 -46.16
CA MET A 1 49.43 103.67 -47.32
C MET A 1 49.38 102.15 -47.27
N ALA A 2 48.82 101.38 -48.20
CA ALA A 2 48.56 101.62 -49.60
C ALA A 2 47.13 101.17 -49.98
N LEU A 3 46.59 101.88 -50.95
CA LEU A 3 45.37 101.57 -51.67
C LEU A 3 45.67 100.40 -52.62
N PHE A 4 44.94 99.30 -52.49
CA PHE A 4 44.80 98.27 -53.52
C PHE A 4 43.30 98.05 -53.70
N ALA A 5 42.68 98.81 -54.61
CA ALA A 5 42.54 98.43 -56.01
C ALA A 5 41.52 97.28 -56.16
N PHE A 6 40.28 97.74 -56.26
CA PHE A 6 39.13 97.12 -56.90
C PHE A 6 39.48 96.04 -57.92
N CYS A 7 39.04 94.81 -57.66
CA CYS A 7 38.68 93.83 -58.68
C CYS A 7 37.49 93.03 -58.12
N CYS A 8 36.30 93.62 -58.22
CA CYS A 8 35.07 92.85 -58.20
C CYS A 8 35.08 91.94 -59.43
N ALA A 9 35.69 90.75 -59.30
CA ALA A 9 35.43 89.66 -60.23
C ALA A 9 34.06 89.11 -59.87
N GLU A 10 33.05 89.52 -60.64
CA GLU A 10 31.76 88.83 -60.69
C GLU A 10 32.07 87.34 -60.83
N PRO A 11 31.56 86.46 -59.95
CA PRO A 11 31.55 85.05 -60.28
C PRO A 11 30.68 84.96 -61.54
N ASN A 12 31.33 84.66 -62.67
CA ASN A 12 30.68 84.26 -63.90
C ASN A 12 29.89 83.00 -63.56
N VAL A 13 28.65 83.19 -63.12
CA VAL A 13 27.65 82.13 -63.00
C VAL A 13 27.37 81.76 -64.44
N VAL A 14 28.18 80.85 -64.97
CA VAL A 14 27.89 80.14 -66.20
C VAL A 14 26.48 79.59 -65.98
N PRO A 15 25.47 79.95 -66.78
CA PRO A 15 24.17 79.33 -66.66
C PRO A 15 24.43 77.86 -66.97
N MET A 16 24.44 77.01 -65.93
CA MET A 16 24.37 75.57 -66.11
C MET A 16 23.16 75.38 -67.00
N LYS A 17 23.41 75.00 -68.25
CA LYS A 17 22.38 74.43 -69.11
C LYS A 17 22.03 73.13 -68.42
N ASP A 18 21.07 73.23 -67.51
CA ASP A 18 20.40 72.10 -66.90
C ASP A 18 19.82 71.28 -68.03
N ASP A 19 20.55 70.26 -68.44
CA ASP A 19 20.09 69.33 -69.44
C ASP A 19 18.92 68.57 -68.82
N PRO A 20 17.69 68.74 -69.34
CA PRO A 20 16.51 68.09 -68.78
C PRO A 20 16.61 66.56 -68.80
N GLU A 21 17.51 65.98 -69.60
CA GLU A 21 17.78 64.54 -69.55
C GLU A 21 18.65 64.12 -68.35
N GLN A 22 19.57 64.97 -67.89
CA GLN A 22 20.47 64.65 -66.79
C GLN A 22 19.71 64.64 -65.45
N ARG A 23 18.83 65.61 -65.23
CA ARG A 23 17.96 65.67 -64.04
C ARG A 23 17.05 64.44 -63.92
N LYS A 24 16.45 64.00 -65.03
CA LYS A 24 15.62 62.78 -65.05
C LYS A 24 16.42 61.53 -64.69
N LYS A 25 17.67 61.42 -65.15
CA LYS A 25 18.55 60.29 -64.82
C LYS A 25 18.96 60.31 -63.35
N ASP A 26 19.24 61.48 -62.80
CA ASP A 26 19.61 61.65 -61.39
C ASP A 26 18.40 61.38 -60.47
N GLU A 27 17.21 61.88 -60.81
CA GLU A 27 15.94 61.57 -60.12
C GLU A 27 15.61 60.06 -60.17
N GLU A 28 15.78 59.39 -61.32
CA GLU A 28 15.56 57.95 -61.44
C GLU A 28 16.60 57.15 -60.62
N ALA A 29 17.86 57.62 -60.58
CA ALA A 29 18.90 57.01 -59.76
C ALA A 29 18.64 57.19 -58.25
N GLU A 30 18.13 58.35 -57.84
CA GLU A 30 17.72 58.63 -56.47
C GLU A 30 16.52 57.78 -56.06
N GLN A 31 15.47 57.71 -56.89
CA GLN A 31 14.31 56.84 -56.66
C GLN A 31 14.70 55.36 -56.57
N ARG A 32 15.66 54.91 -57.40
CA ARG A 32 16.19 53.53 -57.31
C ARG A 32 16.98 53.29 -56.02
N ARG A 33 17.71 54.29 -55.52
CA ARG A 33 18.44 54.20 -54.24
C ARG A 33 17.48 54.17 -53.06
N GLU A 34 16.48 55.05 -53.04
CA GLU A 34 15.44 55.08 -52.01
C GLU A 34 14.62 53.79 -52.01
N ALA A 35 14.23 53.28 -53.18
CA ALA A 35 13.51 52.01 -53.28
C ALA A 35 14.38 50.81 -52.83
N ALA A 36 15.68 50.82 -53.14
CA ALA A 36 16.61 49.80 -52.67
C ALA A 36 16.83 49.88 -51.14
N GLU A 37 16.91 51.08 -50.58
CA GLU A 37 17.06 51.29 -49.15
C GLU A 37 15.78 50.92 -48.38
N ALA A 38 14.61 51.28 -48.90
CA ALA A 38 13.32 50.90 -48.34
C ALA A 38 13.14 49.38 -48.34
N LYS A 39 13.49 48.71 -49.44
CA LYS A 39 13.47 47.24 -49.52
C LYS A 39 14.44 46.61 -48.53
N ALA A 40 15.68 47.11 -48.45
CA ALA A 40 16.66 46.60 -47.47
C ALA A 40 16.23 46.83 -46.02
N ALA A 41 15.51 47.93 -45.74
CA ALA A 41 14.95 48.20 -44.42
C ALA A 41 13.77 47.27 -44.10
N GLU A 42 12.92 46.96 -45.07
CA GLU A 42 11.83 46.00 -44.92
C GLU A 42 12.35 44.57 -44.71
N ASP A 43 13.32 44.12 -45.53
CA ASP A 43 13.95 42.80 -45.40
C ASP A 43 14.58 42.63 -44.00
N ARG A 44 15.27 43.68 -43.48
CA ARG A 44 15.81 43.69 -42.11
C ARG A 44 14.72 43.59 -41.04
N ARG A 45 13.60 44.28 -41.21
CA ARG A 45 12.47 44.19 -40.26
C ARG A 45 11.83 42.79 -40.28
N GLN A 46 11.66 42.21 -41.46
CA GLN A 46 11.13 40.85 -41.59
C GLN A 46 12.07 39.80 -41.00
N GLU A 47 13.39 39.98 -41.15
CA GLU A 47 14.38 39.09 -40.56
C GLU A 47 14.40 39.20 -39.02
N GLN A 48 14.36 40.42 -38.48
CA GLN A 48 14.24 40.66 -37.03
C GLN A 48 12.97 40.06 -36.45
N GLU A 49 11.81 40.26 -37.08
CA GLU A 49 10.54 39.68 -36.62
C GLU A 49 10.58 38.14 -36.66
N LYS A 50 11.22 37.55 -37.68
CA LYS A 50 11.39 36.10 -37.78
C LYS A 50 12.31 35.56 -36.69
N GLU A 51 13.38 36.28 -36.34
CA GLU A 51 14.28 35.91 -35.26
C GLU A 51 13.60 36.00 -33.90
N GLU A 52 12.86 37.08 -33.62
CA GLU A 52 12.08 37.24 -32.39
C GLU A 52 11.01 36.15 -32.25
N ARG A 53 10.27 35.83 -33.32
CA ARG A 53 9.30 34.72 -33.31
C ARG A 53 9.99 33.36 -33.07
N ALA A 54 11.18 33.15 -33.64
CA ALA A 54 11.94 31.92 -33.43
C ALA A 54 12.49 31.82 -31.99
N GLU A 55 12.93 32.93 -31.40
CA GLU A 55 13.36 32.98 -30.00
C GLU A 55 12.18 32.74 -29.05
N GLU A 56 11.05 33.39 -29.30
CA GLU A 56 9.85 33.20 -28.49
C GLU A 56 9.35 31.75 -28.57
N ALA A 57 9.34 31.15 -29.77
CA ALA A 57 9.00 29.73 -29.94
C ALA A 57 9.94 28.83 -29.12
N ARG A 58 11.26 29.06 -29.19
CA ARG A 58 12.25 28.32 -28.40
C ARG A 58 12.07 28.52 -26.89
N ARG A 59 11.67 29.73 -26.45
CA ARG A 59 11.40 30.01 -25.04
C ARG A 59 10.16 29.24 -24.55
N ARG A 60 9.08 29.25 -25.34
CA ARG A 60 7.86 28.49 -25.05
C ARG A 60 8.13 26.99 -24.99
N GLU A 61 8.89 26.44 -25.94
CA GLU A 61 9.27 25.01 -25.93
C GLU A 61 10.06 24.63 -24.67
N LYS A 62 11.00 25.48 -24.23
CA LYS A 62 11.76 25.23 -22.99
C LYS A 62 10.88 25.29 -21.75
N GLU A 63 9.98 26.26 -21.67
CA GLU A 63 9.06 26.39 -20.54
C GLU A 63 8.09 25.20 -20.48
N GLU A 64 7.55 24.76 -21.63
CA GLU A 64 6.71 23.57 -21.72
C GLU A 64 7.47 22.29 -21.33
N GLU A 65 8.75 22.18 -21.73
CA GLU A 65 9.62 21.08 -21.34
C GLU A 65 9.88 21.06 -19.83
N GLU A 66 10.22 22.20 -19.24
CA GLU A 66 10.46 22.34 -17.80
C GLU A 66 9.20 22.02 -17.00
N ASP A 67 8.03 22.51 -17.46
CA ASP A 67 6.74 22.19 -16.86
C ASP A 67 6.42 20.70 -16.96
N ARG A 68 6.72 20.06 -18.10
CA ARG A 68 6.53 18.62 -18.27
C ARG A 68 7.41 17.83 -17.30
N ILE A 69 8.70 18.15 -17.23
CA ILE A 69 9.65 17.51 -16.30
C ILE A 69 9.21 17.71 -14.85
N LYS A 70 8.73 18.91 -14.50
CA LYS A 70 8.26 19.22 -13.15
C LYS A 70 7.02 18.42 -12.77
N ARG A 71 6.06 18.27 -13.69
CA ARG A 71 4.86 17.45 -13.50
C ARG A 71 5.21 15.98 -13.37
N GLU A 72 6.03 15.44 -14.27
CA GLU A 72 6.50 14.07 -14.19
C GLU A 72 7.25 13.78 -12.87
N GLY A 73 8.09 14.72 -12.43
CA GLY A 73 8.78 14.62 -11.14
C GLY A 73 7.83 14.70 -9.94
N ALA A 74 6.76 15.50 -10.02
CA ALA A 74 5.73 15.56 -8.99
C ALA A 74 4.92 14.27 -8.92
N ASP A 75 4.50 13.73 -10.07
CA ASP A 75 3.77 12.48 -10.18
C ASP A 75 4.62 11.29 -9.69
N ALA A 76 5.91 11.26 -10.03
CA ALA A 76 6.83 10.24 -9.55
C ALA A 76 6.97 10.28 -8.02
N ARG A 77 7.13 11.48 -7.43
CA ARG A 77 7.16 11.64 -5.96
C ARG A 77 5.84 11.22 -5.31
N GLN A 78 4.70 11.56 -5.92
CA GLN A 78 3.41 11.16 -5.40
C GLN A 78 3.25 9.64 -5.41
N ARG A 79 3.59 8.98 -6.52
CA ARG A 79 3.55 7.51 -6.63
C ARG A 79 4.45 6.84 -5.62
N GLU A 80 5.67 7.36 -5.40
CA GLU A 80 6.58 6.83 -4.38
C GLU A 80 6.01 6.96 -2.97
N MET A 81 5.36 8.09 -2.65
CA MET A 81 4.72 8.31 -1.35
C MET A 81 3.50 7.38 -1.17
N GLU A 82 2.67 7.22 -2.20
CA GLU A 82 1.53 6.30 -2.19
C GLU A 82 1.98 4.84 -2.05
N GLU A 83 3.04 4.43 -2.77
CA GLU A 83 3.62 3.08 -2.66
C GLU A 83 4.17 2.84 -1.25
N LYS A 84 4.90 3.81 -0.68
CA LYS A 84 5.40 3.72 0.70
C LYS A 84 4.27 3.63 1.71
N ALA A 85 3.24 4.46 1.58
CA ALA A 85 2.08 4.44 2.47
C ALA A 85 1.35 3.09 2.40
N TRP A 86 1.17 2.55 1.20
CA TRP A 86 0.58 1.23 0.98
C TRP A 86 1.44 0.11 1.57
N ALA A 87 2.76 0.16 1.36
CA ALA A 87 3.70 -0.81 1.91
C ALA A 87 3.73 -0.78 3.45
N GLU A 88 3.70 0.42 4.05
CA GLU A 88 3.64 0.60 5.50
C GLU A 88 2.31 0.08 6.07
N GLN A 89 1.18 0.36 5.41
CA GLN A 89 -0.12 -0.16 5.81
C GLN A 89 -0.13 -1.69 5.79
N ARG A 90 0.34 -2.31 4.69
CA ARG A 90 0.43 -3.77 4.60
C ARG A 90 1.35 -4.35 5.66
N ALA A 91 2.50 -3.72 5.91
CA ALA A 91 3.44 -4.17 6.95
C ALA A 91 2.80 -4.10 8.35
N LYS A 92 1.99 -3.07 8.62
CA LYS A 92 1.25 -2.93 9.87
C LYS A 92 0.16 -3.99 10.02
N GLU A 93 -0.62 -4.25 8.97
CA GLU A 93 -1.65 -5.29 8.96
C GLU A 93 -1.03 -6.69 9.16
N ASP A 94 0.08 -6.99 8.49
CA ASP A 94 0.80 -8.25 8.65
C ASP A 94 1.37 -8.40 10.08
N ALA A 95 1.91 -7.32 10.65
CA ALA A 95 2.41 -7.31 12.02
C ALA A 95 1.28 -7.53 13.03
N GLU A 96 0.12 -6.90 12.82
CA GLU A 96 -1.06 -7.08 13.66
C GLU A 96 -1.63 -8.50 13.55
N ALA A 97 -1.71 -9.06 12.33
CA ALA A 97 -2.14 -10.44 12.12
C ALA A 97 -1.23 -11.44 12.83
N ARG A 98 0.10 -11.26 12.72
CA ARG A 98 1.09 -12.07 13.45
C ARG A 98 0.95 -11.92 14.96
N GLY A 99 0.70 -10.69 15.45
CA GLY A 99 0.46 -10.42 16.86
C GLY A 99 -0.78 -11.14 17.39
N ARG A 100 -1.89 -11.10 16.64
CA ARG A 100 -3.14 -11.81 16.98
C ARG A 100 -2.95 -13.32 16.99
N GLU A 101 -2.28 -13.87 15.98
CA GLU A 101 -1.99 -15.31 15.91
C GLU A 101 -1.10 -15.76 17.08
N GLN A 102 -0.10 -14.97 17.46
CA GLN A 102 0.74 -15.26 18.62
C GLN A 102 -0.05 -15.21 19.93
N GLN A 103 -0.89 -14.19 20.12
CA GLN A 103 -1.75 -14.10 21.31
C GLN A 103 -2.73 -15.26 21.40
N GLU A 104 -3.32 -15.69 20.29
CA GLU A 104 -4.22 -16.84 20.25
C GLU A 104 -3.47 -18.13 20.61
N LYS A 105 -2.26 -18.33 20.06
CA LYS A 105 -1.41 -19.47 20.39
C LYS A 105 -0.97 -19.46 21.85
N GLU A 106 -0.61 -18.29 22.40
CA GLU A 106 -0.21 -18.14 23.79
C GLU A 106 -1.39 -18.41 24.73
N LEU A 107 -2.59 -17.89 24.41
CA LEU A 107 -3.80 -18.17 25.16
C LEU A 107 -4.18 -19.66 25.10
N ALA A 108 -4.07 -20.28 23.92
CA ALA A 108 -4.32 -21.70 23.74
C ALA A 108 -3.31 -22.56 24.52
N ALA A 109 -2.03 -22.19 24.50
CA ALA A 109 -0.97 -22.87 25.25
C ALA A 109 -1.16 -22.70 26.77
N ALA A 110 -1.51 -21.50 27.24
CA ALA A 110 -1.80 -21.23 28.65
C ALA A 110 -3.00 -22.05 29.12
N LYS A 111 -4.07 -22.10 28.33
CA LYS A 111 -5.25 -22.92 28.63
C LYS A 111 -4.91 -24.42 28.62
N ALA A 112 -4.09 -24.88 27.68
CA ALA A 112 -3.64 -26.27 27.64
C ALA A 112 -2.77 -26.63 28.85
N ALA A 113 -1.94 -25.71 29.33
CA ALA A 113 -1.15 -25.88 30.54
C ALA A 113 -2.05 -25.97 31.79
N GLU A 114 -3.02 -25.07 31.92
CA GLU A 114 -4.02 -25.10 33.01
C GLU A 114 -4.83 -26.42 32.98
N ASP A 115 -5.31 -26.82 31.81
CA ASP A 115 -6.05 -28.06 31.60
C ASP A 115 -5.19 -29.29 32.00
N LYS A 116 -3.88 -29.27 31.70
CA LYS A 116 -2.94 -30.32 32.09
C LYS A 116 -2.72 -30.37 33.61
N GLU A 117 -2.59 -29.23 34.29
CA GLU A 117 -2.47 -29.20 35.76
C GLU A 117 -3.73 -29.76 36.44
N LYS A 118 -4.92 -29.39 35.95
CA LYS A 118 -6.20 -29.95 36.42
C LYS A 118 -6.25 -31.46 36.22
N LEU A 119 -5.82 -31.95 35.05
CA LEU A 119 -5.75 -33.38 34.74
C LEU A 119 -4.85 -34.13 35.73
N GLU A 120 -3.63 -33.64 35.95
CA GLU A 120 -2.67 -34.26 36.85
C GLU A 120 -3.17 -34.29 38.30
N ALA A 121 -3.76 -33.18 38.78
CA ALA A 121 -4.37 -33.11 40.10
C ALA A 121 -5.52 -34.10 40.26
N TRP A 122 -6.41 -34.19 39.25
CA TRP A 122 -7.52 -35.13 39.24
C TRP A 122 -7.04 -36.59 39.21
N MET A 123 -6.04 -36.91 38.37
CA MET A 123 -5.44 -38.24 38.30
C MET A 123 -4.81 -38.65 39.62
N LYS A 124 -4.07 -37.75 40.28
CA LYS A 124 -3.46 -37.97 41.59
C LYS A 124 -4.53 -38.25 42.66
N MET A 125 -5.59 -37.45 42.70
CA MET A 125 -6.71 -37.64 43.64
C MET A 125 -7.40 -38.99 43.42
N ARG A 126 -7.54 -39.42 42.16
CA ARG A 126 -8.20 -40.67 41.78
C ARG A 126 -7.27 -41.87 41.73
N LYS A 127 -5.97 -41.70 41.96
CA LYS A 127 -4.92 -42.72 41.85
C LYS A 127 -4.96 -43.44 40.49
N ILE A 128 -5.15 -42.67 39.43
CA ILE A 128 -5.11 -43.13 38.04
C ILE A 128 -3.67 -42.93 37.54
N LYS A 129 -3.09 -43.95 36.90
CA LYS A 129 -1.72 -43.88 36.39
C LYS A 129 -1.63 -43.29 34.99
N ASP A 130 -2.64 -43.52 34.16
CA ASP A 130 -2.62 -43.12 32.76
C ASP A 130 -4.05 -42.91 32.21
N VAL A 131 -4.18 -42.03 31.22
CA VAL A 131 -5.44 -41.63 30.56
C VAL A 131 -6.11 -42.82 29.88
N SER A 132 -5.31 -43.72 29.30
CA SER A 132 -5.80 -44.86 28.50
C SER A 132 -5.93 -46.14 29.33
N THR A 133 -5.33 -46.20 30.53
CA THR A 133 -5.37 -47.43 31.33
C THR A 133 -6.69 -47.63 32.05
N LYS A 134 -7.20 -48.85 31.98
CA LYS A 134 -8.41 -49.26 32.69
C LYS A 134 -8.14 -49.34 34.19
N LYS A 135 -8.82 -48.50 34.98
CA LYS A 135 -8.71 -48.53 36.44
C LYS A 135 -9.65 -49.59 37.02
N SER A 136 -9.11 -50.50 37.83
CA SER A 136 -9.91 -51.40 38.66
C SER A 136 -10.55 -50.62 39.80
N LEU A 137 -11.88 -50.67 39.90
CA LEU A 137 -12.66 -50.00 40.95
C LEU A 137 -12.89 -50.90 42.18
N GLY A 138 -12.18 -52.04 42.27
CA GLY A 138 -12.23 -52.99 43.38
C GLY A 138 -12.90 -54.32 43.02
N PHE A 139 -12.84 -55.29 43.94
CA PHE A 139 -13.23 -56.70 43.74
C PHE A 139 -14.70 -56.89 43.29
N PHE A 140 -15.59 -55.92 43.55
CA PHE A 140 -17.01 -55.98 43.20
C PHE A 140 -17.48 -54.91 42.19
N SER A 141 -16.62 -53.99 41.75
CA SER A 141 -17.03 -52.80 40.98
C SER A 141 -16.52 -52.78 39.54
N GLY A 142 -15.84 -53.84 39.10
CA GLY A 142 -15.30 -53.98 37.75
C GLY A 142 -14.17 -52.98 37.46
N SER A 143 -13.95 -52.70 36.19
CA SER A 143 -12.91 -51.79 35.72
C SER A 143 -13.49 -50.74 34.75
N ALA A 144 -13.04 -49.50 34.87
CA ALA A 144 -13.54 -48.36 34.12
C ALA A 144 -12.39 -47.47 33.64
N TYR A 145 -12.57 -46.80 32.50
CA TYR A 145 -11.58 -45.84 32.01
C TYR A 145 -11.76 -44.49 32.72
N PRO A 146 -10.71 -43.66 32.77
CA PRO A 146 -10.79 -42.29 33.31
C PRO A 146 -11.98 -41.50 32.76
N LEU A 147 -12.29 -41.66 31.47
CA LEU A 147 -13.41 -41.02 30.80
C LEU A 147 -14.78 -41.44 31.37
N HIS A 148 -14.99 -42.73 31.69
CA HIS A 148 -16.22 -43.18 32.36
C HIS A 148 -16.34 -42.67 33.81
N ILE A 149 -15.21 -42.48 34.49
CA ILE A 149 -15.18 -41.95 35.87
C ILE A 149 -15.58 -40.47 35.86
N ALA A 150 -15.05 -39.68 34.92
CA ALA A 150 -15.42 -38.27 34.75
C ALA A 150 -16.91 -38.11 34.39
N VAL A 151 -17.45 -38.98 33.51
CA VAL A 151 -18.89 -39.03 33.21
C VAL A 151 -19.71 -39.33 34.47
N LYS A 152 -19.29 -40.30 35.29
CA LYS A 152 -19.98 -40.63 36.55
C LYS A 152 -20.02 -39.45 37.51
N GLU A 153 -18.98 -38.63 37.52
CA GLU A 153 -18.82 -37.44 38.37
C GLU A 153 -19.53 -36.20 37.83
N LYS A 154 -20.11 -36.26 36.63
CA LYS A 154 -20.77 -35.14 35.94
C LYS A 154 -19.83 -33.97 35.61
N ASP A 155 -18.54 -34.26 35.51
CA ASP A 155 -17.51 -33.25 35.26
C ASP A 155 -17.28 -33.10 33.75
N ALA A 156 -18.08 -32.25 33.11
CA ALA A 156 -17.97 -31.97 31.68
C ALA A 156 -16.62 -31.34 31.30
N GLU A 157 -16.00 -30.57 32.21
CA GLU A 157 -14.70 -29.95 31.98
C GLU A 157 -13.60 -31.02 31.95
N MET A 158 -13.59 -31.95 32.91
CA MET A 158 -12.64 -33.06 32.92
C MET A 158 -12.83 -34.01 31.75
N VAL A 159 -14.08 -34.24 31.29
CA VAL A 159 -14.36 -34.99 30.06
C VAL A 159 -13.73 -34.30 28.85
N ARG A 160 -13.87 -32.98 28.71
CA ARG A 160 -13.20 -32.20 27.65
C ARG A 160 -11.67 -32.32 27.72
N ILE A 161 -11.11 -32.17 28.92
CA ILE A 161 -9.66 -32.23 29.15
C ILE A 161 -9.12 -33.63 28.80
N LEU A 162 -9.81 -34.70 29.21
CA LEU A 162 -9.42 -36.07 28.89
C LEU A 162 -9.44 -36.33 27.37
N LEU A 163 -10.47 -35.88 26.65
CA LEU A 163 -10.54 -36.01 25.20
C LEU A 163 -9.43 -35.22 24.49
N ALA A 164 -9.09 -34.03 24.99
CA ALA A 164 -7.98 -33.22 24.47
C ALA A 164 -6.60 -33.85 24.72
N ASN A 165 -6.51 -34.82 25.64
CA ASN A 165 -5.31 -35.60 25.97
C ASN A 165 -5.41 -37.05 25.45
N ASP A 166 -6.05 -37.25 24.29
CA ASP A 166 -6.15 -38.53 23.57
C ASP A 166 -6.85 -39.67 24.36
N ALA A 167 -7.78 -39.34 25.27
CA ALA A 167 -8.65 -40.36 25.86
C ALA A 167 -9.58 -40.94 24.79
N ASP A 168 -9.57 -42.26 24.64
CA ASP A 168 -10.40 -42.95 23.65
C ASP A 168 -11.91 -42.88 24.01
N PRO A 169 -12.74 -42.19 23.21
CA PRO A 169 -14.18 -42.11 23.44
C PRO A 169 -14.93 -43.38 23.02
N THR A 170 -14.28 -44.33 22.34
CA THR A 170 -14.90 -45.60 21.91
C THR A 170 -14.70 -46.71 22.94
N SER A 171 -13.79 -46.51 23.90
CA SER A 171 -13.46 -47.48 24.94
C SER A 171 -14.68 -47.91 25.74
N MET A 172 -14.87 -49.22 25.86
CA MET A 172 -16.02 -49.80 26.56
C MET A 172 -15.68 -50.15 28.01
N ASN A 173 -16.57 -49.80 28.93
CA ASN A 173 -16.45 -50.19 30.33
C ASN A 173 -16.78 -51.68 30.55
N SER A 174 -16.72 -52.15 31.81
CA SER A 174 -17.11 -53.53 32.18
C SER A 174 -18.56 -53.91 31.82
N SER A 175 -19.44 -52.93 31.61
CA SER A 175 -20.83 -53.13 31.16
C SER A 175 -21.00 -53.07 29.64
N LYS A 176 -19.88 -53.07 28.88
CA LYS A 176 -19.86 -52.94 27.42
C LYS A 176 -20.51 -51.64 26.90
N LEU A 177 -20.44 -50.56 27.68
CA LEU A 177 -20.95 -49.25 27.28
C LEU A 177 -19.79 -48.31 26.98
N ASN A 178 -19.89 -47.57 25.88
CA ASN A 178 -19.01 -46.44 25.63
C ASN A 178 -19.35 -45.25 26.59
N PRO A 179 -18.50 -44.24 26.73
CA PRO A 179 -18.73 -43.10 27.62
C PRO A 179 -20.02 -42.34 27.30
N PHE A 180 -20.39 -42.19 26.01
CA PHE A 180 -21.61 -41.54 25.56
C PHE A 180 -22.88 -42.29 26.01
N GLN A 181 -22.99 -43.59 25.68
CA GLN A 181 -24.07 -44.48 26.12
C GLN A 181 -24.15 -44.59 27.63
N PHE A 182 -22.99 -44.55 28.32
CA PHE A 182 -22.94 -44.53 29.77
C PHE A 182 -23.51 -43.21 30.33
N ALA A 183 -23.21 -42.06 29.71
CA ALA A 183 -23.77 -40.77 30.06
C ALA A 183 -25.29 -40.73 29.82
N GLU A 184 -25.79 -41.18 28.67
CA GLU A 184 -27.23 -41.27 28.37
C GLU A 184 -27.98 -42.14 29.38
N LYS A 185 -27.42 -43.30 29.73
CA LYS A 185 -28.02 -44.21 30.70
C LYS A 185 -28.10 -43.59 32.11
N LEU A 186 -27.14 -42.74 32.47
CA LEU A 186 -27.16 -42.01 33.74
C LEU A 186 -28.11 -40.80 33.67
N ALA A 187 -28.13 -40.08 32.55
CA ALA A 187 -29.07 -38.98 32.30
C ALA A 187 -30.53 -39.46 32.38
N ALA A 188 -30.85 -40.62 31.80
CA ALA A 188 -32.20 -41.21 31.88
C ALA A 188 -32.63 -41.55 33.31
N LYS A 189 -31.67 -41.76 34.23
CA LYS A 189 -31.93 -42.05 35.64
C LYS A 189 -31.99 -40.79 36.49
N ASP A 190 -31.37 -39.71 36.04
CA ASP A 190 -31.23 -38.46 36.80
C ASP A 190 -32.06 -37.35 36.16
N LYS A 191 -33.11 -36.93 36.87
CA LYS A 191 -34.06 -35.92 36.38
C LYS A 191 -33.53 -34.48 36.46
N THR A 192 -32.29 -34.29 36.92
CA THR A 192 -31.72 -32.96 37.18
C THR A 192 -31.08 -32.30 35.95
N GLY A 193 -30.94 -33.01 34.81
CA GLY A 193 -30.28 -32.48 33.60
C GLY A 193 -28.77 -32.27 33.74
N ALA A 194 -28.17 -32.70 34.85
CA ALA A 194 -26.75 -32.48 35.13
C ALA A 194 -25.80 -33.21 34.15
N TYR A 195 -26.32 -34.18 33.38
CA TYR A 195 -25.57 -34.90 32.36
C TYR A 195 -25.62 -34.24 30.97
N ASP A 196 -26.45 -33.23 30.74
CA ASP A 196 -26.65 -32.62 29.42
C ASP A 196 -25.35 -32.00 28.88
N ALA A 197 -24.60 -31.32 29.75
CA ALA A 197 -23.30 -30.75 29.39
C ALA A 197 -22.27 -31.83 29.04
N VAL A 198 -22.29 -32.97 29.75
CA VAL A 198 -21.38 -34.10 29.51
C VAL A 198 -21.71 -34.81 28.20
N VAL A 199 -23.00 -35.06 27.95
CA VAL A 199 -23.49 -35.68 26.71
C VAL A 199 -23.13 -34.80 25.51
N LYS A 200 -23.28 -33.48 25.63
CA LYS A 200 -22.93 -32.52 24.56
C LYS A 200 -21.44 -32.53 24.20
N VAL A 201 -20.54 -32.81 25.15
CA VAL A 201 -19.09 -32.89 24.89
C VAL A 201 -18.71 -34.22 24.21
N LEU A 202 -19.51 -35.27 24.38
CA LEU A 202 -19.24 -36.62 23.88
C LEU A 202 -19.97 -36.97 22.57
N GLN A 203 -20.88 -36.12 22.11
CA GLN A 203 -21.62 -36.25 20.85
C GLN A 203 -20.82 -35.71 19.68
#